data_AF-A0A0S2LIK9-F1
#
_entry.id   AF-A0A0S2LIK9-F1
#
_cell.length_a   1.000
_cell.length_b   1.000
_cell.length_c   1.000
_cell.angle_alpha   90.00
_cell.angle_beta   90.00
_cell.angle_gamma   90.00
#
_symmetry.space_group_name_H-M   'P 1'
#
loop_
_entity.id
_entity.type
_entity.pdbx_description
1 polymer ?
#
loop_
_entity_poly.entity_id
_entity_poly.type
_entity_poly.pdbx_seq_one_letter_code
_entity_poly.pdbx_strand_id
1 'polypeptide(L)'
;MDKEQLAFQEEEPRLTLFVRLRHSPYILLPILATTVWFGGLTALMMLWVDAGKPRYDSEVASIAFISDIGGANEGLFLGICVIVIILYFSSVCVIRWLRWKGRLPENIGRKEKIYGYLTIFFCFVGCAGLFVLAKWNCYDYPTVHWDGTLVFIIGVALSAIFQTLEVWQLNKGHEERKHLKRNTYFKLAIVAGDVILATAFGATYMYCHGKATATNGHTTSQCDDVSSKAAILEWAIAYGLNLYFLTLAADLWPAWKSSKRFLERAEFSEEKGRSEV
;
A
#
# COMPACT_ATOMS: atom_id res chain seq x y z
N MET A 1 26.72 -26.94 -8.66
CA MET A 1 26.38 -25.52 -8.89
C MET A 1 27.30 -25.06 -10.00
N ASP A 2 26.74 -24.88 -11.20
CA ASP A 2 27.52 -24.77 -12.42
C ASP A 2 28.21 -23.41 -12.55
N LYS A 3 29.34 -23.34 -13.27
CA LYS A 3 30.10 -22.08 -13.47
C LYS A 3 29.25 -20.98 -14.15
N GLU A 4 28.22 -21.37 -14.91
CA GLU A 4 27.24 -20.45 -15.51
C GLU A 4 26.26 -19.83 -14.50
N GLN A 5 25.85 -20.55 -13.46
CA GLN A 5 25.02 -19.98 -12.37
C GLN A 5 25.80 -18.90 -11.60
N LEU A 6 27.13 -19.07 -11.50
CA LEU A 6 28.03 -18.09 -10.91
C LEU A 6 28.21 -16.85 -11.81
N ALA A 7 28.36 -17.03 -13.13
CA ALA A 7 28.46 -15.92 -14.08
C ALA A 7 27.15 -15.09 -14.17
N PHE A 8 25.99 -15.74 -14.11
CA PHE A 8 24.68 -15.08 -14.08
C PHE A 8 24.43 -14.33 -12.74
N GLN A 9 24.99 -14.83 -11.62
CA GLN A 9 25.04 -14.09 -10.36
C GLN A 9 26.01 -12.90 -10.41
N GLU A 10 27.09 -12.97 -11.19
CA GLU A 10 28.07 -11.88 -11.35
C GLU A 10 27.61 -10.76 -12.29
N GLU A 11 26.71 -11.03 -13.25
CA GLU A 11 26.11 -9.98 -14.12
C GLU A 11 24.94 -9.23 -13.47
N GLU A 12 24.32 -9.79 -12.41
CA GLU A 12 23.23 -9.17 -11.65
C GLU A 12 23.48 -7.72 -11.17
N PRO A 13 24.69 -7.29 -10.76
CA PRO A 13 24.95 -5.93 -10.30
C PRO A 13 25.09 -4.90 -11.43
N ARG A 14 25.26 -5.32 -12.70
CA ARG A 14 25.53 -4.39 -13.83
C ARG A 14 24.30 -3.98 -14.64
N LEU A 15 23.14 -4.62 -14.46
CA LEU A 15 21.90 -4.12 -15.07
C LEU A 15 21.47 -2.83 -14.37
N THR A 16 21.57 -1.71 -15.08
CA THR A 16 21.05 -0.42 -14.61
C THR A 16 19.55 -0.55 -14.30
N LEU A 17 19.07 0.19 -13.30
CA LEU A 17 17.65 0.24 -12.92
C LEU A 17 16.74 0.42 -14.14
N PHE A 18 17.18 1.20 -15.12
CA PHE A 18 16.52 1.46 -16.39
C PHE A 18 16.24 0.18 -17.20
N VAL A 19 17.21 -0.75 -17.28
CA VAL A 19 17.02 -2.03 -17.97
C VAL A 19 15.98 -2.88 -17.23
N ARG A 20 15.99 -2.91 -15.89
CA ARG A 20 15.02 -3.68 -15.11
C ARG A 20 13.59 -3.15 -15.28
N LEU A 21 13.41 -1.82 -15.23
CA LEU A 21 12.12 -1.16 -15.47
C LEU A 21 11.60 -1.40 -16.88
N ARG A 22 12.47 -1.43 -17.90
CA ARG A 22 12.10 -1.76 -19.27
C ARG A 22 11.56 -3.18 -19.44
N HIS A 23 12.01 -4.14 -18.61
CA HIS A 23 11.61 -5.54 -18.71
C HIS A 23 10.44 -5.92 -17.78
N SER A 24 10.17 -5.11 -16.75
CA SER A 24 8.99 -5.24 -15.88
C SER A 24 8.41 -3.86 -15.56
N PRO A 25 7.66 -3.24 -16.49
CA PRO A 25 7.01 -1.95 -16.23
C PRO A 25 5.94 -2.05 -15.12
N TYR A 26 5.48 -3.26 -14.81
CA TYR A 26 4.47 -3.54 -13.79
C TYR A 26 4.86 -3.04 -12.40
N ILE A 27 6.16 -3.00 -12.08
CA ILE A 27 6.63 -2.48 -10.79
C ILE A 27 6.34 -0.98 -10.63
N LEU A 28 6.15 -0.24 -11.73
CA LEU A 28 5.83 1.17 -11.66
C LEU A 28 4.46 1.42 -11.02
N LEU A 29 3.52 0.47 -11.08
CA LEU A 29 2.19 0.63 -10.50
C LEU A 29 2.24 0.93 -8.99
N PRO A 30 2.83 0.06 -8.14
CA PRO A 30 2.90 0.34 -6.70
C PRO A 30 3.88 1.47 -6.36
N ILE A 31 4.91 1.70 -7.17
CA ILE A 31 5.84 2.82 -6.97
C ILE A 31 5.14 4.15 -7.20
N LEU A 32 4.37 4.28 -8.29
CA LEU A 32 3.56 5.47 -8.55
C LEU A 32 2.47 5.63 -7.48
N ALA A 33 1.83 4.55 -7.02
CA ALA A 33 0.87 4.62 -5.92
C ALA A 33 1.52 5.22 -4.66
N THR A 34 2.74 4.76 -4.34
CA THR A 34 3.54 5.28 -3.22
C THR A 34 3.86 6.77 -3.40
N THR A 35 4.36 7.16 -4.58
CA THR A 35 4.73 8.55 -4.84
C THR A 35 3.52 9.49 -4.81
N VAL A 36 2.40 9.10 -5.41
CA VAL A 36 1.18 9.91 -5.43
C VAL A 36 0.58 10.03 -4.03
N TRP A 37 0.50 8.93 -3.28
CA TRP A 37 -0.06 8.95 -1.93
C TRP A 37 0.83 9.76 -0.97
N PHE A 38 2.13 9.47 -0.91
CA PHE A 38 3.08 10.22 -0.08
C PHE A 38 3.11 11.71 -0.46
N GLY A 39 3.21 12.02 -1.76
CA GLY A 39 3.24 13.39 -2.26
C GLY A 39 1.93 14.13 -1.96
N GLY A 40 0.79 13.47 -2.15
CA GLY A 40 -0.53 14.02 -1.87
C GLY A 40 -0.75 14.32 -0.39
N LEU A 41 -0.39 13.38 0.50
CA LEU A 41 -0.44 13.59 1.95
C LEU A 41 0.48 14.73 2.39
N THR A 42 1.72 14.77 1.86
CA THR A 42 2.66 15.85 2.16
C THR A 42 2.13 17.19 1.65
N ALA A 43 1.51 17.23 0.47
CA ALA A 43 0.90 18.44 -0.07
C ALA A 43 -0.24 18.96 0.82
N LEU A 44 -1.15 18.08 1.27
CA LEU A 44 -2.21 18.45 2.21
C LEU A 44 -1.63 19.00 3.52
N MET A 45 -0.63 18.33 4.10
CA MET A 45 0.05 18.80 5.30
C MET A 45 0.70 20.18 5.09
N MET A 46 1.38 20.40 3.95
CA MET A 46 1.99 21.67 3.63
C MET A 46 0.96 22.79 3.46
N LEU A 47 -0.17 22.52 2.80
CA LEU A 47 -1.26 23.49 2.66
C LEU A 47 -1.82 23.90 4.03
N TRP A 48 -1.99 22.95 4.94
CA TRP A 48 -2.47 23.25 6.30
C TRP A 48 -1.46 24.09 7.09
N VAL A 49 -0.17 23.75 7.00
CA VAL A 49 0.90 24.50 7.68
C VAL A 49 1.06 25.91 7.12
N ASP A 50 1.04 26.06 5.79
CA ASP A 50 1.16 27.36 5.10
C ASP A 50 -0.01 28.29 5.42
N ALA A 51 -1.22 27.74 5.55
CA ALA A 51 -2.40 28.47 6.01
C ALA A 51 -2.36 28.88 7.51
N GLY A 52 -1.27 28.57 8.23
CA GLY A 52 -1.12 28.90 9.65
C GLY A 52 -1.78 27.90 10.60
N LYS A 53 -1.99 26.66 10.16
CA LYS A 53 -2.63 25.57 10.93
C LYS A 53 -4.04 25.93 11.41
N PRO A 54 -4.95 26.32 10.50
CA PRO A 54 -6.30 26.71 10.88
C PRO A 54 -7.08 25.54 11.48
N ARG A 55 -8.02 25.88 12.37
CA ARG A 55 -9.13 25.00 12.75
C ARG A 55 -10.29 25.34 11.82
N TYR A 56 -10.67 24.41 10.96
CA TYR A 56 -11.66 24.66 9.90
C TYR A 56 -13.09 24.83 10.46
N ASP A 57 -13.38 24.28 11.64
CA ASP A 57 -14.62 24.48 12.40
C ASP A 57 -14.35 24.34 13.92
N SER A 58 -15.30 24.68 14.78
CA SER A 58 -15.22 24.55 16.24
C SER A 58 -15.03 23.12 16.72
N GLU A 59 -15.43 22.14 15.90
CA GLU A 59 -15.28 20.71 16.20
C GLU A 59 -13.89 20.16 15.86
N VAL A 60 -13.10 20.87 15.06
CA VAL A 60 -11.75 20.44 14.63
C VAL A 60 -10.77 20.61 15.78
N ALA A 61 -9.96 19.59 16.04
CA ALA A 61 -8.93 19.60 17.09
C ALA A 61 -7.72 20.49 16.77
N SER A 62 -6.88 20.75 17.76
CA SER A 62 -5.63 21.53 17.58
C SER A 62 -4.71 20.95 16.51
N ILE A 63 -4.66 19.63 16.37
CA ILE A 63 -4.08 18.94 15.21
C ILE A 63 -5.22 18.45 14.33
N ALA A 64 -5.29 18.95 13.10
CA ALA A 64 -6.33 18.59 12.16
C ALA A 64 -6.12 17.17 11.61
N PHE A 65 -7.22 16.44 11.42
CA PHE A 65 -7.23 15.15 10.74
C PHE A 65 -6.89 15.35 9.25
N ILE A 66 -6.43 14.29 8.59
CA ILE A 66 -6.30 14.27 7.11
C ILE A 66 -7.67 14.56 6.50
N SER A 67 -8.73 13.98 7.06
CA SER A 67 -10.10 14.19 6.62
C SER A 67 -10.52 15.66 6.69
N ASP A 68 -10.14 16.40 7.74
CA ASP A 68 -10.43 17.84 7.86
C ASP A 68 -9.81 18.64 6.70
N ILE A 69 -8.50 18.47 6.51
CA ILE A 69 -7.76 19.19 5.48
C ILE A 69 -8.21 18.74 4.08
N GLY A 70 -8.49 17.45 3.91
CA GLY A 70 -9.05 16.88 2.69
C GLY A 70 -10.45 17.38 2.37
N GLY A 71 -11.30 17.57 3.39
CA GLY A 71 -12.64 18.15 3.27
C GLY A 71 -12.59 19.63 2.89
N ALA A 72 -11.63 20.39 3.42
CA ALA A 72 -11.39 21.76 2.98
C ALA A 72 -10.80 21.85 1.56
N ASN A 73 -10.21 20.76 1.06
CA ASN A 73 -9.52 20.69 -0.24
C ASN A 73 -10.04 19.51 -1.10
N GLU A 74 -11.35 19.36 -1.21
CA GLU A 74 -12.00 18.13 -1.74
C GLU A 74 -11.49 17.70 -3.11
N GLY A 75 -11.31 18.64 -4.03
CA GLY A 75 -10.85 18.33 -5.39
C GLY A 75 -9.46 17.72 -5.42
N LEU A 76 -8.55 18.23 -4.57
CA LEU A 76 -7.20 17.68 -4.43
C LEU A 76 -7.24 16.30 -3.78
N PHE A 77 -7.98 16.16 -2.67
CA PHE A 77 -8.08 14.91 -1.95
C PHE A 77 -8.70 13.78 -2.79
N LEU A 78 -9.79 14.08 -3.51
CA LEU A 78 -10.42 13.15 -4.45
C LEU A 78 -9.46 12.76 -5.59
N GLY A 79 -8.75 13.73 -6.17
CA GLY A 79 -7.77 13.46 -7.24
C GLY A 79 -6.66 12.50 -6.78
N ILE A 80 -6.07 12.74 -5.61
CA ILE A 80 -5.06 11.86 -5.00
C ILE A 80 -5.64 10.45 -4.81
N CYS A 81 -6.81 10.33 -4.19
CA CYS A 81 -7.44 9.06 -3.87
C CYS A 81 -7.76 8.25 -5.13
N VAL A 82 -8.35 8.86 -6.17
CA VAL A 82 -8.71 8.17 -7.42
C VAL A 82 -7.47 7.62 -8.12
N ILE A 83 -6.39 8.39 -8.21
CA ILE A 83 -5.15 7.94 -8.83
C ILE A 83 -4.56 6.76 -8.04
N VAL A 84 -4.53 6.86 -6.71
CA VAL A 84 -4.03 5.79 -5.83
C VAL A 84 -4.88 4.53 -5.93
N ILE A 85 -6.21 4.65 -5.98
CA ILE A 85 -7.13 3.52 -6.19
C ILE A 85 -6.78 2.75 -7.46
N ILE A 86 -6.64 3.46 -8.58
CA ILE A 86 -6.34 2.83 -9.88
C ILE A 86 -5.00 2.11 -9.82
N LEU A 87 -3.96 2.76 -9.30
CA LEU A 87 -2.61 2.21 -9.24
C LEU A 87 -2.51 1.03 -8.26
N TYR A 88 -3.08 1.16 -7.06
CA TYR A 88 -3.06 0.11 -6.04
C TYR A 88 -3.85 -1.11 -6.48
N PHE A 89 -5.10 -0.94 -6.94
CA PHE A 89 -5.92 -2.06 -7.39
C PHE A 89 -5.28 -2.79 -8.57
N SER A 90 -4.76 -2.03 -9.55
CA SER A 90 -4.01 -2.59 -10.68
C SER A 90 -2.78 -3.37 -10.23
N SER A 91 -2.06 -2.90 -9.21
CA SER A 91 -0.89 -3.60 -8.64
C SER A 91 -1.26 -4.99 -8.14
N VAL A 92 -2.34 -5.09 -7.35
CA VAL A 92 -2.82 -6.36 -6.80
C VAL A 92 -3.27 -7.31 -7.91
N CYS A 93 -4.05 -6.81 -8.88
CA CYS A 93 -4.49 -7.60 -10.03
C CYS A 93 -3.32 -8.12 -10.87
N VAL A 94 -2.31 -7.28 -11.13
CA VAL A 94 -1.13 -7.64 -11.90
C VAL A 94 -0.28 -8.68 -11.18
N ILE A 95 -0.12 -8.61 -9.86
CA ILE A 95 0.56 -9.66 -9.08
C ILE A 95 -0.11 -11.02 -9.32
N ARG A 96 -1.44 -11.10 -9.20
CA ARG A 96 -2.16 -12.36 -9.49
C ARG A 96 -1.98 -12.80 -10.94
N TRP A 97 -2.15 -11.89 -11.88
CA TRP A 97 -2.04 -12.22 -13.29
C TRP A 97 -0.65 -12.73 -13.66
N LEU A 98 0.42 -12.13 -13.13
CA LEU A 98 1.80 -12.57 -13.34
C LEU A 98 2.09 -13.92 -12.67
N ARG A 99 1.52 -14.20 -11.49
CA ARG A 99 1.57 -15.54 -10.89
C ARG A 99 0.88 -16.58 -11.77
N TRP A 100 -0.29 -16.26 -12.32
CA TRP A 100 -1.01 -17.16 -13.22
C TRP A 100 -0.25 -17.42 -14.53
N LYS A 101 0.53 -16.46 -15.01
CA LYS A 101 1.40 -16.59 -16.19
C LYS A 101 2.75 -17.26 -15.92
N GLY A 102 3.01 -17.75 -14.70
CA GLY A 102 4.30 -18.35 -14.33
C GLY A 102 5.46 -17.35 -14.28
N ARG A 103 5.18 -16.04 -14.29
CA ARG A 103 6.21 -14.99 -14.23
C ARG A 103 6.65 -14.64 -12.82
N LEU A 104 5.83 -15.02 -11.84
CA LEU A 104 6.12 -15.01 -10.40
C LEU A 104 5.99 -16.45 -9.88
N PRO A 105 6.54 -16.78 -8.69
CA PRO A 105 6.36 -18.10 -8.09
C PRO A 105 4.88 -18.51 -8.10
N GLU A 106 4.61 -19.65 -8.74
CA GLU A 106 3.27 -20.12 -9.01
C GLU A 106 2.60 -20.65 -7.75
N ASN A 107 1.26 -20.59 -7.73
CA ASN A 107 0.50 -21.13 -6.63
C ASN A 107 0.37 -22.66 -6.79
N ILE A 108 1.19 -23.41 -6.05
CA ILE A 108 1.18 -24.88 -6.01
C ILE A 108 -0.07 -25.37 -5.25
N GLY A 109 -0.48 -24.66 -4.21
CA GLY A 109 -1.55 -25.08 -3.30
C GLY A 109 -2.92 -24.41 -3.55
N ARG A 110 -4.00 -25.10 -3.16
CA ARG A 110 -5.37 -24.53 -3.15
C ARG A 110 -5.49 -23.31 -2.23
N LYS A 111 -4.81 -23.32 -1.08
CA LYS A 111 -4.83 -22.23 -0.10
C LYS A 111 -4.28 -20.93 -0.67
N GLU A 112 -3.15 -20.97 -1.38
CA GLU A 112 -2.54 -19.82 -2.02
C GLU A 112 -3.49 -19.16 -3.02
N LYS A 113 -4.18 -19.97 -3.84
CA LYS A 113 -5.21 -19.48 -4.77
C LYS A 113 -6.36 -18.79 -4.03
N ILE A 114 -6.87 -19.38 -2.95
CA ILE A 114 -7.97 -18.80 -2.15
C ILE A 114 -7.54 -17.46 -1.53
N TYR A 115 -6.42 -17.43 -0.79
CA TYR A 115 -5.90 -16.19 -0.20
C TYR A 115 -5.70 -15.14 -1.26
N GLY A 116 -5.18 -15.56 -2.39
CA GLY A 116 -5.03 -14.69 -3.51
C GLY A 116 -6.33 -14.03 -4.00
N TYR A 117 -7.43 -14.78 -4.16
CA TYR A 117 -8.70 -14.20 -4.61
C TYR A 117 -9.33 -13.32 -3.53
N LEU A 118 -9.18 -13.69 -2.26
CA LEU A 118 -9.59 -12.87 -1.13
C LEU A 118 -8.83 -11.55 -1.10
N THR A 119 -7.53 -11.53 -1.39
CA THR A 119 -6.77 -10.28 -1.53
C THR A 119 -7.43 -9.33 -2.53
N ILE A 120 -7.73 -9.81 -3.75
CA ILE A 120 -8.33 -8.97 -4.80
C ILE A 120 -9.71 -8.46 -4.35
N PHE A 121 -10.53 -9.33 -3.78
CA PHE A 121 -11.87 -8.97 -3.31
C PHE A 121 -11.82 -7.88 -2.22
N PHE A 122 -11.02 -8.07 -1.17
CA PHE A 122 -10.92 -7.09 -0.11
C PHE A 122 -10.18 -5.81 -0.54
N CYS A 123 -9.24 -5.90 -1.50
CA CYS A 123 -8.64 -4.74 -2.12
C CYS A 123 -9.70 -3.89 -2.85
N PHE A 124 -10.59 -4.52 -3.61
CA PHE A 124 -11.71 -3.84 -4.25
C PHE A 124 -12.62 -3.15 -3.23
N VAL A 125 -13.01 -3.84 -2.15
CA VAL A 125 -13.81 -3.28 -1.06
C VAL A 125 -13.11 -2.08 -0.41
N GLY A 126 -11.82 -2.20 -0.11
CA GLY A 126 -11.01 -1.11 0.45
C GLY A 126 -10.93 0.10 -0.49
N CYS A 127 -10.70 -0.13 -1.79
CA CYS A 127 -10.71 0.92 -2.80
C CYS A 127 -12.08 1.61 -2.94
N ALA A 128 -13.18 0.86 -2.83
CA ALA A 128 -14.52 1.44 -2.81
C ALA A 128 -14.74 2.33 -1.57
N GLY A 129 -14.29 1.90 -0.39
CA GLY A 129 -14.30 2.72 0.83
C GLY A 129 -13.49 4.02 0.67
N LEU A 130 -12.28 3.92 0.09
CA LEU A 130 -11.43 5.09 -0.19
C LEU A 130 -12.07 6.07 -1.17
N PHE A 131 -12.79 5.56 -2.17
CA PHE A 131 -13.55 6.42 -3.09
C PHE A 131 -14.69 7.14 -2.37
N VAL A 132 -15.45 6.41 -1.54
CA VAL A 132 -16.58 6.97 -0.78
C VAL A 132 -16.09 8.08 0.15
N LEU A 133 -15.10 7.83 1.00
CA LEU A 133 -14.59 8.85 1.94
C LEU A 133 -14.00 10.07 1.21
N ALA A 134 -13.44 9.89 0.01
CA ALA A 134 -12.87 10.99 -0.75
C ALA A 134 -13.93 11.82 -1.48
N LYS A 135 -15.05 11.20 -1.89
CA LYS A 135 -16.13 11.88 -2.64
C LYS A 135 -17.10 12.61 -1.72
N TRP A 136 -17.34 12.09 -0.52
CA TRP A 136 -18.23 12.66 0.48
C TRP A 136 -17.38 13.17 1.65
N ASN A 137 -17.27 14.49 1.76
CA ASN A 137 -16.40 15.14 2.74
C ASN A 137 -16.92 14.96 4.18
N CYS A 138 -16.03 15.17 5.16
CA CYS A 138 -16.33 14.98 6.58
C CYS A 138 -17.20 16.08 7.21
N TYR A 139 -17.47 17.19 6.52
CA TYR A 139 -18.25 18.32 7.01
C TYR A 139 -19.74 18.19 6.63
N ASP A 140 -20.02 18.00 5.34
CA ASP A 140 -21.38 17.90 4.79
C ASP A 140 -21.96 16.48 4.91
N TYR A 141 -21.10 15.46 4.87
CA TYR A 141 -21.51 14.06 4.86
C TYR A 141 -20.74 13.20 5.87
N PRO A 142 -20.66 13.60 7.16
CA PRO A 142 -19.80 12.96 8.17
C PRO A 142 -20.06 11.46 8.30
N THR A 143 -21.32 11.02 8.36
CA THR A 143 -21.64 9.59 8.49
C THR A 143 -21.14 8.77 7.30
N VAL A 144 -21.40 9.24 6.08
CA VAL A 144 -20.98 8.55 4.84
C VAL A 144 -19.46 8.52 4.73
N HIS A 145 -18.80 9.63 5.07
CA HIS A 145 -17.35 9.73 5.09
C HIS A 145 -16.75 8.68 6.03
N TRP A 146 -17.20 8.65 7.28
CA TRP A 146 -16.64 7.76 8.30
C TRP A 146 -16.98 6.29 8.08
N ASP A 147 -18.15 5.97 7.52
CA ASP A 147 -18.47 4.61 7.06
C ASP A 147 -17.53 4.19 5.93
N GLY A 148 -17.26 5.10 4.97
CA GLY A 148 -16.26 4.90 3.92
C GLY A 148 -14.86 4.66 4.47
N THR A 149 -14.43 5.43 5.48
CA THR A 149 -13.15 5.27 6.17
C THR A 149 -13.04 3.91 6.87
N LEU A 150 -14.11 3.47 7.54
CA LEU A 150 -14.14 2.15 8.18
C LEU A 150 -14.01 1.03 7.14
N VAL A 151 -14.77 1.10 6.05
CA VAL A 151 -14.71 0.14 4.93
C VAL A 151 -13.33 0.13 4.29
N PHE A 152 -12.72 1.30 4.09
CA PHE A 152 -11.36 1.45 3.58
C PHE A 152 -10.34 0.73 4.46
N ILE A 153 -10.31 1.05 5.76
CA ILE A 153 -9.35 0.49 6.71
C ILE A 153 -9.51 -1.04 6.80
N ILE A 154 -10.73 -1.54 6.99
CA ILE A 154 -10.98 -2.98 7.11
C ILE A 154 -10.66 -3.70 5.79
N GLY A 155 -11.10 -3.15 4.65
CA GLY A 155 -10.86 -3.75 3.33
C GLY A 155 -9.36 -3.84 3.00
N VAL A 156 -8.61 -2.75 3.20
CA VAL A 156 -7.16 -2.74 2.98
C VAL A 156 -6.44 -3.67 3.95
N ALA A 157 -6.81 -3.67 5.24
CA ALA A 157 -6.19 -4.55 6.23
C ALA A 157 -6.41 -6.03 5.88
N LEU A 158 -7.64 -6.45 5.56
CA LEU A 158 -7.94 -7.82 5.17
C LEU A 158 -7.23 -8.21 3.87
N SER A 159 -7.21 -7.32 2.87
CA SER A 159 -6.43 -7.49 1.64
C SER A 159 -4.95 -7.74 1.95
N ALA A 160 -4.35 -6.91 2.79
CA ALA A 160 -2.96 -7.01 3.18
C ALA A 160 -2.64 -8.30 3.96
N ILE A 161 -3.53 -8.72 4.86
CA ILE A 161 -3.43 -9.98 5.59
C ILE A 161 -3.45 -11.16 4.61
N PHE A 162 -4.45 -11.24 3.73
CA PHE A 162 -4.53 -12.36 2.77
C PHE A 162 -3.35 -12.37 1.79
N GLN A 163 -2.88 -11.21 1.34
CA GLN A 163 -1.67 -11.12 0.51
C GLN A 163 -0.44 -11.64 1.26
N THR A 164 -0.31 -11.31 2.54
CA THR A 164 0.80 -11.77 3.39
C THR A 164 0.71 -13.28 3.63
N LEU A 165 -0.50 -13.82 3.83
CA LEU A 165 -0.72 -15.27 3.96
C LEU A 165 -0.42 -16.03 2.66
N GLU A 166 -0.74 -15.48 1.48
CA GLU A 166 -0.35 -16.04 0.18
C GLU A 166 1.18 -16.14 0.09
N VAL A 167 1.90 -15.04 0.37
CA VAL A 167 3.36 -15.00 0.29
C VAL A 167 4.02 -15.92 1.34
N TRP A 168 3.47 -16.00 2.55
CA TRP A 168 3.95 -16.91 3.59
C TRP A 168 3.80 -18.38 3.18
N GLN A 169 2.65 -18.75 2.60
CA GLN A 169 2.41 -20.11 2.15
C GLN A 169 3.33 -20.48 0.99
N LEU A 170 3.57 -19.55 0.06
CA LEU A 170 4.53 -19.72 -1.03
C LEU A 170 5.98 -19.86 -0.54
N ASN A 171 6.34 -19.16 0.53
CA ASN A 171 7.66 -19.30 1.13
C ASN A 171 7.91 -20.73 1.63
N LYS A 172 6.88 -21.44 2.13
CA LYS A 172 6.99 -22.86 2.52
C LYS A 172 7.11 -23.79 1.32
N GLY A 173 6.52 -23.46 0.18
CA GLY A 173 6.60 -24.25 -1.06
C GLY A 173 7.87 -24.01 -1.87
N HIS A 174 8.56 -22.89 -1.63
CA HIS A 174 9.74 -22.45 -2.38
C HIS A 174 10.84 -21.94 -1.44
N GLU A 175 11.22 -22.74 -0.44
CA GLU A 175 12.16 -22.34 0.62
C GLU A 175 13.52 -21.86 0.08
N GLU A 176 13.95 -22.38 -1.07
CA GLU A 176 15.18 -21.98 -1.77
C GLU A 176 15.20 -20.48 -2.16
N ARG A 177 14.02 -19.84 -2.27
CA ARG A 177 13.89 -18.45 -2.70
C ARG A 177 13.91 -17.49 -1.52
N LYS A 178 15.12 -17.15 -1.03
CA LYS A 178 15.37 -16.23 0.11
C LYS A 178 14.58 -14.90 0.08
N HIS A 179 14.26 -14.37 -1.10
CA HIS A 179 13.49 -13.13 -1.23
C HIS A 179 12.04 -13.26 -0.72
N LEU A 180 11.42 -14.45 -0.83
CA LEU A 180 10.05 -14.70 -0.33
C LEU A 180 9.99 -14.64 1.20
N LYS A 181 10.98 -15.24 1.87
CA LYS A 181 11.12 -15.18 3.32
C LYS A 181 11.24 -13.74 3.82
N ARG A 182 12.16 -12.97 3.23
CA ARG A 182 12.37 -11.55 3.55
C ARG A 182 11.08 -10.74 3.35
N ASN A 183 10.45 -10.84 2.18
CA ASN A 183 9.22 -10.10 1.89
C ASN A 183 8.08 -10.48 2.85
N THR A 184 7.99 -11.75 3.24
CA THR A 184 6.99 -12.21 4.22
C THR A 184 7.13 -11.49 5.57
N TYR A 185 8.33 -11.46 6.14
CA TYR A 185 8.55 -10.82 7.45
C TYR A 185 8.35 -9.31 7.40
N PHE A 186 8.82 -8.63 6.34
CA PHE A 186 8.57 -7.20 6.17
C PHE A 186 7.08 -6.89 6.07
N LYS A 187 6.33 -7.65 5.25
CA LYS A 187 4.87 -7.48 5.15
C LYS A 187 4.18 -7.72 6.47
N LEU A 188 4.53 -8.79 7.18
CA LEU A 188 3.92 -9.10 8.47
C LEU A 188 4.17 -7.99 9.50
N ALA A 189 5.39 -7.46 9.56
CA ALA A 189 5.73 -6.35 10.46
C ALA A 189 4.92 -5.08 10.15
N ILE A 190 4.81 -4.72 8.86
CA ILE A 190 4.03 -3.54 8.42
C ILE A 190 2.55 -3.74 8.73
N VAL A 191 1.95 -4.86 8.33
CA VAL A 191 0.52 -5.15 8.57
C VAL A 191 0.20 -5.20 10.06
N ALA A 192 1.05 -5.82 10.87
CA ALA A 192 0.85 -5.85 12.32
C ALA A 192 0.96 -4.44 12.93
N GLY A 193 1.94 -3.65 12.50
CA GLY A 193 2.09 -2.25 12.93
C GLY A 193 0.87 -1.40 12.58
N ASP A 194 0.40 -1.46 11.33
CA ASP A 194 -0.77 -0.72 10.87
C ASP A 194 -2.05 -1.13 11.62
N VAL A 195 -2.25 -2.42 11.91
CA VAL A 195 -3.40 -2.90 12.69
C VAL A 195 -3.35 -2.39 14.13
N ILE A 196 -2.17 -2.37 14.77
CA ILE A 196 -2.00 -1.82 16.12
C ILE A 196 -2.32 -0.32 16.13
N LEU A 197 -1.75 0.43 15.18
CA LEU A 197 -1.99 1.86 15.03
C LEU A 197 -3.47 2.16 14.74
N ALA A 198 -4.11 1.41 13.85
CA ALA A 198 -5.53 1.56 13.53
C ALA A 198 -6.44 1.25 14.73
N THR A 199 -6.06 0.27 15.57
CA THR A 199 -6.78 -0.01 16.81
C THR A 199 -6.63 1.13 17.82
N ALA A 200 -5.42 1.68 17.97
CA ALA A 200 -5.18 2.85 18.81
C ALA A 200 -5.94 4.08 18.31
N PHE A 201 -5.96 4.30 16.99
CA PHE A 201 -6.73 5.36 16.34
C PHE A 201 -8.22 5.20 16.62
N GLY A 202 -8.79 4.01 16.43
CA GLY A 202 -10.19 3.75 16.74
C GLY A 202 -10.52 4.02 18.20
N ALA A 203 -9.65 3.62 19.12
CA ALA A 203 -9.84 3.87 20.55
C ALA A 203 -9.81 5.36 20.91
N THR A 204 -8.82 6.12 20.40
CA THR A 204 -8.73 7.56 20.66
C THR A 204 -9.85 8.34 19.95
N TYR A 205 -10.19 7.96 18.72
CA TYR A 205 -11.29 8.55 17.98
C TYR A 205 -12.63 8.37 18.71
N MET A 206 -12.94 7.16 19.20
CA MET A 206 -14.20 6.87 19.87
C MET A 206 -14.37 7.58 21.22
N TYR A 207 -13.30 8.07 21.84
CA TYR A 207 -13.36 8.79 23.12
C TYR A 207 -14.22 10.06 23.03
N CYS A 208 -14.01 10.88 22.00
CA CYS A 208 -14.82 12.09 21.74
C CYS A 208 -15.43 12.12 20.32
N HIS A 209 -15.50 10.97 19.64
CA HIS A 209 -15.91 10.87 18.22
C HIS A 209 -15.15 11.83 17.29
N GLY A 210 -13.85 11.99 17.53
CA GLY A 210 -12.98 12.91 16.78
C GLY A 210 -13.25 14.40 16.99
N LYS A 211 -14.19 14.77 17.87
CA LYS A 211 -14.54 16.18 18.14
C LYS A 211 -13.60 16.81 19.16
N ALA A 212 -13.39 18.11 19.04
CA ALA A 212 -12.65 18.92 20.01
C ALA A 212 -13.54 19.52 21.11
N THR A 213 -14.86 19.57 20.90
CA THR A 213 -15.80 20.13 21.86
C THR A 213 -16.18 19.13 22.95
N ALA A 214 -16.72 19.66 24.05
CA ALA A 214 -17.17 18.83 25.17
C ALA A 214 -18.30 17.88 24.74
N THR A 215 -18.04 16.58 24.81
CA THR A 215 -18.98 15.51 24.47
C THR A 215 -18.82 14.32 25.41
N ASN A 216 -19.84 13.47 25.54
CA ASN A 216 -19.79 12.23 26.35
C ASN A 216 -19.35 12.44 27.82
N GLY A 217 -19.60 13.62 28.39
CA GLY A 217 -19.17 13.96 29.75
C GLY A 217 -17.69 14.34 29.88
N HIS A 218 -16.98 14.52 28.77
CA HIS A 218 -15.60 15.00 28.72
C HIS A 218 -15.52 16.50 28.49
N THR A 219 -14.49 17.13 29.05
CA THR A 219 -14.23 18.56 28.88
C THR A 219 -13.64 18.87 27.50
N THR A 220 -13.79 20.11 27.02
CA THR A 220 -13.18 20.58 25.77
C THR A 220 -11.67 20.33 25.73
N SER A 221 -10.95 20.56 26.84
CA SER A 221 -9.50 20.34 26.88
C SER A 221 -9.12 18.86 26.73
N GLN A 222 -9.92 17.94 27.27
CA GLN A 222 -9.68 16.50 27.12
C GLN A 222 -9.98 16.03 25.70
N CYS A 223 -11.09 16.48 25.12
CA CYS A 223 -11.45 16.11 23.75
C CYS A 223 -10.49 16.69 22.72
N ASP A 224 -10.03 17.94 22.88
CA ASP A 224 -9.02 18.53 22.01
C ASP A 224 -7.70 17.74 22.02
N ASP A 225 -7.20 17.35 23.20
CA ASP A 225 -5.97 16.57 23.35
C ASP A 225 -6.11 15.16 22.75
N VAL A 226 -7.18 14.44 23.07
CA VAL A 226 -7.38 13.06 22.59
C VAL A 226 -7.66 13.01 21.09
N SER A 227 -8.45 13.94 20.56
CA SER A 227 -8.73 14.05 19.12
C SER A 227 -7.48 14.49 18.35
N SER A 228 -6.62 15.37 18.92
CA SER A 228 -5.33 15.69 18.32
C SER A 228 -4.41 14.46 18.24
N LYS A 229 -4.41 13.58 19.26
CA LYS A 229 -3.68 12.30 19.22
C LYS A 229 -4.26 11.35 18.18
N ALA A 230 -5.58 11.29 18.04
CA ALA A 230 -6.24 10.53 16.98
C ALA A 230 -5.83 11.03 15.58
N ALA A 231 -5.78 12.35 15.36
CA ALA A 231 -5.29 12.93 14.10
C ALA A 231 -3.85 12.51 13.81
N ILE A 232 -2.95 12.55 14.80
CA ILE A 232 -1.56 12.09 14.63
C ILE A 232 -1.52 10.61 14.21
N LEU A 233 -2.35 9.75 14.82
CA LEU A 233 -2.43 8.34 14.47
C LEU A 233 -2.97 8.14 13.06
N GLU A 234 -4.00 8.89 12.64
CA GLU A 234 -4.51 8.86 11.27
C GLU A 234 -3.40 9.18 10.25
N TRP A 235 -2.65 10.27 10.48
CA TRP A 235 -1.49 10.63 9.67
C TRP A 235 -0.43 9.53 9.63
N ALA A 236 -0.11 8.94 10.79
CA ALA A 236 0.87 7.86 10.88
C ALA A 236 0.44 6.62 10.08
N ILE A 237 -0.83 6.20 10.19
CA ILE A 237 -1.39 5.06 9.44
C ILE A 237 -1.39 5.37 7.94
N ALA A 238 -1.80 6.58 7.56
CA ALA A 238 -1.83 6.99 6.16
C ALA A 238 -0.43 6.98 5.54
N TYR A 239 0.60 7.47 6.24
CA TYR A 239 1.97 7.32 5.78
C TYR A 239 2.44 5.85 5.81
N GLY A 240 2.03 5.06 6.80
CA GLY A 240 2.31 3.62 6.92
C GLY A 240 1.84 2.82 5.70
N LEU A 241 0.71 3.19 5.09
CA LEU A 241 0.20 2.58 3.86
C LEU A 241 1.22 2.62 2.69
N ASN A 242 2.10 3.62 2.64
CA ASN A 242 3.20 3.66 1.67
C ASN A 242 4.16 2.48 1.84
N LEU A 243 4.46 2.09 3.07
CA LEU A 243 5.32 0.93 3.36
C LEU A 243 4.67 -0.34 2.79
N TYR A 244 3.34 -0.47 2.94
CA TYR A 244 2.61 -1.57 2.35
C TYR A 244 2.68 -1.57 0.81
N PHE A 245 2.49 -0.43 0.14
CA PHE A 245 2.66 -0.32 -1.33
C PHE A 245 4.07 -0.70 -1.78
N LEU A 246 5.11 -0.29 -1.04
CA LEU A 246 6.49 -0.69 -1.31
C LEU A 246 6.67 -2.21 -1.21
N THR A 247 5.93 -2.90 -0.33
CA THR A 247 5.95 -4.37 -0.30
C THR A 247 5.35 -5.01 -1.56
N LEU A 248 4.39 -4.36 -2.22
CA LEU A 248 3.86 -4.84 -3.51
C LEU A 248 4.88 -4.64 -4.63
N ALA A 249 5.62 -3.52 -4.61
CA ALA A 249 6.75 -3.32 -5.50
C ALA A 249 7.82 -4.41 -5.31
N ALA A 250 8.10 -4.78 -4.05
CA ALA A 250 9.02 -5.87 -3.72
C ALA A 250 8.53 -7.25 -4.21
N ASP A 251 7.21 -7.49 -4.23
CA ASP A 251 6.63 -8.73 -4.79
C ASP A 251 6.71 -8.77 -6.32
N LEU A 252 6.58 -7.62 -6.99
CA LEU A 252 6.71 -7.50 -8.45
C LEU A 252 8.17 -7.46 -8.92
N TRP A 253 9.12 -7.20 -8.01
CA TRP A 253 10.54 -7.09 -8.33
C TRP A 253 11.08 -8.30 -9.11
N PRO A 254 10.78 -9.57 -8.78
CA PRO A 254 11.33 -10.70 -9.52
C PRO A 254 10.83 -10.83 -10.97
N ALA A 255 9.73 -10.15 -11.35
CA ALA A 255 9.07 -10.34 -12.64
C ALA A 255 9.90 -9.89 -13.86
N TRP A 256 10.96 -9.08 -13.67
CA TRP A 256 11.85 -8.72 -14.78
C TRP A 256 12.67 -9.90 -15.28
N LYS A 257 13.00 -10.86 -14.39
CA LYS A 257 13.78 -12.07 -14.73
C LYS A 257 13.01 -13.05 -15.60
N SER A 258 11.68 -12.99 -15.59
CA SER A 258 10.78 -13.85 -16.37
C SER A 258 10.22 -13.15 -17.62
N SER A 259 10.81 -12.03 -18.04
CA SER A 259 10.40 -11.32 -19.24
C SER A 259 10.88 -12.08 -20.48
N LYS A 260 10.00 -12.34 -21.46
CA LYS A 260 10.37 -13.01 -22.74
C LYS A 260 11.59 -12.38 -23.39
N ARG A 261 11.62 -11.05 -23.45
CA ARG A 261 12.74 -10.28 -24.01
C ARG A 261 14.05 -10.46 -23.24
N PHE A 262 13.98 -10.76 -21.95
CA PHE A 262 15.15 -11.09 -21.14
C PHE A 262 15.61 -12.52 -21.42
N LEU A 263 14.67 -13.48 -21.49
CA LEU A 263 14.97 -14.87 -21.83
C LEU A 263 15.57 -15.00 -23.25
N GLU A 264 14.97 -14.37 -24.26
CA GLU A 264 15.49 -14.32 -25.64
C GLU A 264 16.90 -13.73 -25.71
N ARG A 265 17.21 -12.72 -24.88
CA ARG A 265 18.56 -12.15 -24.80
C ARG A 265 19.55 -13.11 -24.12
N ALA A 266 19.12 -13.79 -23.06
CA ALA A 266 19.95 -14.78 -22.37
C ALA A 266 20.28 -15.96 -23.30
N GLU A 267 19.26 -16.49 -23.99
CA GLU A 267 19.41 -17.55 -25.01
C GLU A 267 20.36 -17.13 -26.14
N PHE A 268 20.22 -15.91 -26.67
CA PHE A 268 21.13 -15.39 -27.71
C PHE A 268 22.59 -15.25 -27.23
N SER A 269 22.79 -14.84 -25.98
CA SER A 269 24.13 -14.77 -25.38
C SER A 269 24.74 -16.17 -25.18
N GLU A 270 23.94 -17.17 -24.78
CA GLU A 270 24.37 -18.56 -24.64
C GLU A 270 24.75 -19.19 -25.99
N GLU A 271 23.94 -19.00 -27.03
CA GLU A 271 24.25 -19.49 -28.39
C GLU A 271 25.56 -18.89 -28.92
N LYS A 272 25.76 -17.59 -28.72
CA LYS A 272 26.99 -16.91 -29.14
C LYS A 272 28.22 -17.45 -28.38
N GLY A 273 28.13 -17.60 -27.06
CA GLY A 273 29.22 -18.16 -26.25
C GLY A 273 29.58 -19.59 -26.64
N ARG A 274 28.60 -20.41 -27.04
CA ARG A 274 28.84 -21.78 -27.51
C ARG A 274 29.47 -21.84 -28.91
N SER A 275 29.29 -20.80 -29.73
CA SER A 275 29.89 -20.71 -31.08
C SER A 275 31.34 -20.22 -31.09
N GLU A 276 31.83 -19.65 -29.98
CA GLU A 276 33.18 -19.11 -29.82
C GLU A 276 34.15 -20.09 -29.12
N VAL A 277 33.68 -21.31 -28.79
CA VAL A 277 34.45 -22.43 -28.20
C VAL A 277 34.63 -23.54 -29.23
#